data_AF-A0A1I0JLA9-F1
#
_entry.id   AF-A0A1I0JLA9-F1
#
_cell.length_a   1.000
_cell.length_b   1.000
_cell.length_c   1.000
_cell.angle_alpha   90.00
_cell.angle_beta   90.00
_cell.angle_gamma   90.00
#
_symmetry.space_group_name_H-M   'P 1'
#
loop_
_entity.id
_entity.type
_entity.pdbx_description
1 polymer ?
#
loop_
_entity_poly.entity_id
_entity_poly.type
_entity_poly.pdbx_seq_one_letter_code
_entity_poly.pdbx_strand_id
1 'polypeptide(L)'
;MFEGPGHDGLQIPKGTIEPGESPWDALEREVWEESGLTTLQNIEHLTSDVWTRRRTPPKRYHRHFFHAEVDVDRDTWTHVVTGDGDEQGAEFTYSWLELPTTREFALALDDYVHLRI
;
A
#
# COMPACT_ATOMS: atom_id res chain seq x y z
N MET A 1 4.63 1.31 -6.99
CA MET A 1 3.89 0.03 -6.98
C MET A 1 4.88 -1.11 -7.06
N PHE A 2 4.45 -2.35 -6.79
CA PHE A 2 5.25 -3.56 -6.97
C PHE A 2 4.37 -4.75 -7.36
N GLU A 3 4.97 -5.84 -7.81
CA GLU A 3 4.32 -7.15 -7.95
C GLU A 3 4.79 -8.04 -6.80
N GLY A 4 3.84 -8.52 -5.98
CA GLY A 4 4.13 -9.32 -4.78
C GLY A 4 3.65 -10.76 -4.91
N PRO A 5 4.26 -11.71 -4.18
CA PRO A 5 3.87 -13.11 -4.22
C PRO A 5 2.42 -13.32 -3.74
N GLY A 6 1.68 -14.23 -4.38
CA GLY A 6 0.35 -14.64 -3.92
C GLY A 6 -0.80 -13.67 -4.24
N HIS A 7 -0.53 -12.60 -4.99
CA HIS A 7 -1.52 -11.61 -5.41
C HIS A 7 -1.59 -11.50 -6.94
N ASP A 8 -2.81 -11.59 -7.48
CA ASP A 8 -3.10 -11.31 -8.88
C ASP A 8 -3.32 -9.79 -9.02
N GLY A 9 -2.26 -9.05 -9.38
CA GLY A 9 -2.32 -7.61 -9.66
C GLY A 9 -1.24 -6.77 -8.96
N LEU A 10 -1.16 -5.50 -9.35
CA LEU A 10 -0.24 -4.53 -8.77
C LEU A 10 -0.55 -4.25 -7.29
N GLN A 11 0.48 -4.04 -6.49
CA GLN A 11 0.37 -3.69 -5.08
C GLN A 11 1.01 -2.33 -4.78
N ILE A 12 0.57 -1.73 -3.68
CA ILE A 12 1.13 -0.57 -3.00
C ILE A 12 1.43 -0.96 -1.56
N PRO A 13 2.28 -0.21 -0.82
CA PRO A 13 2.48 -0.47 0.59
C PRO A 13 1.15 -0.45 1.35
N LYS A 14 0.92 -1.44 2.20
CA LYS A 14 -0.32 -1.61 2.96
C LYS A 14 -0.06 -2.49 4.17
N GLY A 15 -0.93 -2.40 5.17
CA GLY A 15 -0.98 -3.44 6.17
C GLY A 15 -2.04 -3.22 7.22
N THR A 16 -1.87 -3.89 8.35
CA THR A 16 -2.87 -3.90 9.41
C THR A 16 -2.60 -2.73 10.35
N ILE A 17 -3.66 -2.05 10.78
CA ILE A 17 -3.55 -1.06 11.87
C ILE A 17 -3.44 -1.85 13.18
N GLU A 18 -2.31 -1.69 13.87
CA GLU A 18 -2.05 -2.42 15.11
C GLU A 18 -2.80 -1.82 16.32
N PRO A 19 -2.99 -2.58 17.41
CA PRO A 19 -3.65 -2.09 18.61
C PRO A 19 -2.97 -0.82 19.16
N GLY A 20 -3.71 0.28 19.15
CA GLY A 20 -3.24 1.58 19.66
C GLY A 20 -2.70 2.53 18.59
N GLU A 21 -2.58 2.07 17.33
CA GLU A 21 -2.21 2.92 16.21
C GLU A 21 -3.41 3.72 15.68
N SER A 22 -3.16 4.97 15.31
CA SER A 22 -4.05 5.67 14.38
C SER A 22 -3.81 5.17 12.95
N PRO A 23 -4.75 5.38 12.01
CA PRO A 23 -4.52 5.11 10.59
C PRO A 23 -3.29 5.83 10.02
N TRP A 24 -2.91 6.97 10.60
CA TRP A 24 -1.72 7.72 10.20
C TRP A 24 -0.44 7.03 10.67
N ASP A 25 -0.40 6.56 11.92
CA ASP A 25 0.78 5.84 12.45
C ASP A 25 1.04 4.56 11.64
N ALA A 26 -0.04 3.83 11.32
CA ALA A 26 0.03 2.65 10.48
C ALA A 26 0.50 2.99 9.04
N LEU A 27 0.05 4.10 8.45
CA LEU A 27 0.53 4.54 7.13
C LEU A 27 2.05 4.75 7.13
N GLU A 28 2.58 5.50 8.08
CA GLU A 28 4.00 5.81 8.15
C GLU A 28 4.84 4.54 8.37
N ARG A 29 4.38 3.67 9.29
CA ARG A 29 5.04 2.39 9.57
C ARG A 29 5.05 1.47 8.36
N GLU A 30 3.90 1.19 7.75
CA GLU A 30 3.77 0.23 6.65
C GLU A 30 4.53 0.69 5.39
N VAL A 31 4.51 1.99 5.08
CA VAL A 31 5.29 2.52 3.95
C VAL A 31 6.79 2.32 4.20
N TRP A 32 7.27 2.59 5.41
CA TRP A 32 8.66 2.36 5.75
C TRP A 32 9.03 0.87 5.73
N GLU A 33 8.23 0.02 6.37
CA GLU A 33 8.49 -1.41 6.50
C GLU A 33 8.51 -2.14 5.17
N GLU A 34 7.56 -1.85 4.27
CA GLU A 34 7.40 -2.58 3.01
C GLU A 34 8.20 -1.97 1.85
N SER A 35 8.51 -0.67 1.87
CA SER A 35 9.16 0.00 0.74
C SER A 35 10.48 0.69 1.06
N GLY A 36 10.80 0.88 2.34
CA GLY A 36 11.98 1.64 2.78
C GLY A 36 11.88 3.14 2.51
N LEU A 37 10.74 3.63 1.99
CA LEU A 37 10.50 5.06 1.84
C LEU A 37 10.26 5.70 3.21
N THR A 38 10.85 6.87 3.40
CA THR A 38 10.72 7.68 4.61
C THR A 38 10.29 9.09 4.23
N THR A 39 9.94 9.91 5.23
CA THR A 39 9.67 11.34 5.03
C THR A 39 8.50 11.57 4.06
N LEU A 40 7.35 10.97 4.38
CA LEU A 40 6.11 11.26 3.70
C LEU A 40 5.73 12.74 3.87
N GLN A 41 5.32 13.37 2.78
CA GLN A 41 4.92 14.78 2.72
C GLN A 41 3.51 14.93 2.16
N ASN A 42 2.87 16.06 2.47
CA ASN A 42 1.55 16.41 1.94
C ASN A 42 0.54 15.25 2.06
N ILE A 43 0.60 14.50 3.16
CA ILE A 43 -0.25 13.35 3.38
C ILE A 43 -1.69 13.82 3.50
N GLU A 44 -2.56 13.20 2.70
CA GLU A 44 -3.99 13.43 2.72
C GLU A 44 -4.74 12.11 2.83
N HIS A 45 -5.70 12.07 3.73
CA HIS A 45 -6.66 10.99 3.79
C HIS A 45 -7.71 11.16 2.68
N LEU A 46 -7.71 10.24 1.71
CA LEU A 46 -8.63 10.26 0.58
C LEU A 46 -10.01 9.79 0.99
N THR A 47 -10.09 8.62 1.62
CA THR A 47 -11.36 8.04 2.07
C THR A 47 -11.12 6.82 2.98
N SER A 48 -12.17 6.41 3.69
CA SER A 48 -12.24 5.12 4.37
C SER A 48 -13.42 4.31 3.84
N ASP A 49 -13.26 3.00 3.73
CA ASP A 49 -14.32 2.12 3.26
C ASP A 49 -14.39 0.79 4.02
N VAL A 50 -15.42 0.01 3.69
CA VAL A 50 -15.54 -1.37 4.15
C VAL A 50 -15.60 -2.28 2.94
N TRP A 51 -14.50 -3.00 2.70
CA TRP A 51 -14.37 -3.93 1.59
C TRP A 51 -14.50 -5.38 2.08
N THR A 52 -15.21 -6.21 1.32
CA THR A 52 -15.40 -7.63 1.65
C THR A 52 -14.64 -8.51 0.68
N ARG A 53 -13.60 -9.20 1.16
CA ARG A 53 -12.91 -10.24 0.39
C ARG A 53 -13.84 -11.43 0.25
N ARG A 54 -14.31 -11.69 -0.97
CA ARG A 54 -15.29 -12.75 -1.27
C ARG A 54 -14.69 -14.17 -1.33
N ARG A 55 -13.52 -14.41 -0.72
CA ARG A 55 -12.98 -15.77 -0.51
C ARG A 55 -13.72 -16.43 0.67
N THR A 56 -13.66 -17.75 0.81
CA THR A 56 -14.32 -18.48 1.91
C THR A 56 -13.30 -18.82 3.00
N PRO A 57 -13.54 -18.46 4.28
CA PRO A 57 -14.64 -17.63 4.77
C PRO A 57 -14.48 -16.15 4.37
N PRO A 58 -15.58 -15.40 4.16
CA PRO A 58 -15.49 -13.99 3.81
C PRO A 58 -14.87 -13.19 4.94
N LYS A 59 -13.96 -12.29 4.60
CA LYS A 59 -13.31 -11.37 5.54
C LYS A 59 -13.63 -9.93 5.15
N ARG A 60 -14.08 -9.15 6.13
CA ARG A 60 -14.32 -7.71 5.99
C ARG A 60 -13.07 -6.95 6.42
N TYR A 61 -12.75 -5.91 5.66
CA TYR A 61 -11.63 -5.02 5.92
C TYR A 61 -12.19 -3.60 6.02
N HIS A 62 -11.82 -2.90 7.07
CA HIS A 62 -11.95 -1.46 7.15
C HIS A 62 -10.67 -0.88 6.57
N ARG A 63 -10.74 -0.22 5.41
CA ARG A 63 -9.56 0.31 4.73
C ARG A 63 -9.53 1.82 4.86
N HIS A 64 -8.32 2.37 4.99
CA HIS A 64 -8.07 3.81 4.97
C HIS A 64 -7.09 4.08 3.82
N PHE A 65 -7.49 4.94 2.88
CA PHE A 65 -6.69 5.28 1.71
C PHE A 65 -6.07 6.66 1.90
N PHE A 66 -4.77 6.74 1.63
CA PHE A 66 -4.01 7.97 1.74
C PHE A 66 -3.29 8.26 0.43
N HIS A 67 -3.11 9.55 0.16
CA HIS A 67 -2.17 10.04 -0.81
C HIS A 67 -1.02 10.71 -0.06
N ALA A 68 0.21 10.40 -0.42
CA ALA A 68 1.40 11.03 0.14
C ALA A 68 2.40 11.31 -0.99
N GLU A 69 3.12 12.41 -0.85
CA GLU A 69 4.29 12.71 -1.66
C GLU A 69 5.53 12.16 -0.96
N VAL A 70 6.51 11.72 -1.74
CA VAL A 70 7.81 11.26 -1.23
C VAL A 70 8.92 11.94 -1.99
N ASP A 71 9.96 12.33 -1.26
CA ASP A 71 11.18 12.87 -1.87
C ASP A 71 12.17 11.74 -2.12
N VAL A 72 12.12 11.18 -3.33
CA VAL A 72 13.04 10.12 -3.73
C VAL A 72 13.49 10.26 -5.18
N ASP A 73 14.80 10.37 -5.35
CA ASP A 73 15.46 10.48 -6.65
C ASP A 73 15.81 9.09 -7.21
N ARG A 74 14.78 8.24 -7.36
CA ARG A 74 14.92 6.91 -7.98
C ARG A 74 13.63 6.46 -8.66
N ASP A 75 13.75 5.93 -9.88
CA ASP A 75 12.60 5.42 -10.63
C ASP A 75 12.21 3.99 -10.25
N THR A 76 13.20 3.20 -9.80
CA THR A 76 13.05 1.80 -9.40
C THR A 76 13.95 1.50 -8.22
N TRP A 77 13.51 0.61 -7.34
CA TRP A 77 14.33 0.12 -6.23
C TRP A 77 13.83 -1.21 -5.71
N THR A 78 14.70 -1.88 -4.96
CA THR A 78 14.38 -3.12 -4.27
C THR A 78 14.40 -2.86 -2.77
N HIS A 79 13.45 -3.46 -2.05
CA HIS A 79 13.38 -3.40 -0.59
C HIS A 79 13.03 -4.75 -0.01
N VAL A 80 13.63 -5.07 1.14
CA VAL A 80 13.32 -6.28 1.91
C VAL A 80 12.43 -5.88 3.07
N VAL A 81 11.23 -6.46 3.14
CA VAL A 81 10.23 -6.13 4.15
C VAL A 81 10.78 -6.34 5.55
N THR A 82 10.70 -5.30 6.38
CA THR A 82 11.25 -5.31 7.75
C THR A 82 10.21 -5.52 8.85
N GLY A 83 8.91 -5.46 8.52
CA GLY A 83 7.82 -5.78 9.45
C GLY A 83 7.79 -7.26 9.83
N ASP A 84 7.01 -7.61 10.85
CA ASP A 84 6.88 -8.98 11.40
C ASP A 84 5.66 -9.76 10.88
N GLY A 85 5.00 -9.23 9.85
CA GLY A 85 3.86 -9.85 9.18
C GLY A 85 4.22 -11.02 8.23
N ASP A 86 3.21 -11.54 7.53
CA ASP A 86 3.36 -12.68 6.60
C ASP A 86 4.39 -12.44 5.47
N GLU A 87 4.64 -11.16 5.15
CA GLU A 87 5.57 -10.73 4.09
C GLU A 87 6.98 -10.48 4.62
N GLN A 88 7.27 -10.77 5.91
CA GLN A 88 8.59 -10.56 6.52
C GLN A 88 9.72 -11.20 5.71
N GLY A 89 10.73 -10.40 5.38
CA GLY A 89 11.90 -10.86 4.61
C GLY A 89 11.64 -11.10 3.13
N ALA A 90 10.40 -10.85 2.64
CA ALA A 90 10.14 -10.83 1.21
C ALA A 90 10.86 -9.63 0.56
N GLU A 91 11.33 -9.84 -0.66
CA GLU A 91 11.97 -8.79 -1.45
C GLU A 91 11.00 -8.28 -2.52
N PHE A 92 10.72 -6.97 -2.51
CA PHE A 92 9.85 -6.31 -3.47
C PHE A 92 10.65 -5.39 -4.37
N THR A 93 10.38 -5.47 -5.68
CA THR A 93 10.92 -4.51 -6.66
C THR A 93 9.85 -3.48 -6.98
N TYR A 94 10.10 -2.25 -6.57
CA TYR A 94 9.23 -1.11 -6.78
C TYR A 94 9.59 -0.34 -8.05
N SER A 95 8.57 0.21 -8.69
CA SER A 95 8.71 1.29 -9.67
C SER A 95 7.55 2.29 -9.56
N TRP A 96 7.75 3.48 -10.10
CA TRP A 96 6.65 4.42 -10.34
C TRP A 96 5.77 3.93 -11.50
N LEU A 97 4.48 4.27 -11.43
CA LEU A 97 3.51 3.96 -12.46
C LEU A 97 2.78 5.26 -12.79
N GLU A 98 2.81 5.64 -14.06
CA GLU A 98 2.01 6.76 -14.55
C GLU A 98 0.51 6.40 -14.53
N LEU A 99 -0.31 7.38 -14.16
CA LEU A 99 -1.75 7.26 -14.10
C LEU A 99 -2.39 8.19 -15.14
N PRO A 100 -3.52 7.80 -15.77
CA PRO A 100 -4.24 6.55 -15.55
C PRO A 100 -3.53 5.34 -16.18
N THR A 101 -3.74 4.17 -15.59
CA THR A 101 -3.19 2.89 -16.08
C THR A 101 -4.31 1.93 -16.46
N THR A 102 -4.01 0.97 -17.34
CA THR A 102 -4.88 -0.18 -17.63
C THR A 102 -4.50 -1.43 -16.83
N ARG A 103 -3.45 -1.36 -16.02
CA ARG A 103 -3.01 -2.46 -15.16
C ARG A 103 -3.89 -2.54 -13.93
N GLU A 104 -4.34 -3.75 -13.60
CA GLU A 104 -5.18 -3.99 -12.43
C GLU A 104 -4.34 -4.03 -11.14
N PHE A 105 -4.87 -3.43 -10.07
CA PHE A 105 -4.31 -3.58 -8.73
C PHE A 105 -4.99 -4.73 -7.99
N ALA A 106 -4.19 -5.49 -7.24
CA ALA A 106 -4.71 -6.50 -6.35
C ALA A 106 -5.61 -5.86 -5.28
N LEU A 107 -6.58 -6.63 -4.78
CA LEU A 107 -7.45 -6.22 -3.66
C LEU A 107 -8.20 -4.88 -3.87
N ALA A 108 -8.35 -4.45 -5.13
CA ALA A 108 -8.96 -3.17 -5.48
C ALA A 108 -8.28 -2.00 -4.74
N LEU A 109 -6.95 -2.00 -4.70
CA LEU A 109 -6.14 -0.97 -4.04
C LEU A 109 -6.14 0.36 -4.81
N ASP A 110 -6.63 0.37 -6.05
CA ASP A 110 -6.76 1.52 -6.93
C ASP A 110 -8.17 2.15 -6.96
N ASP A 111 -9.14 1.59 -6.23
CA ASP A 111 -10.55 2.04 -6.21
C ASP A 111 -10.72 3.57 -6.12
N TYR A 112 -9.80 4.24 -5.41
CA TYR A 112 -9.89 5.66 -5.06
C TYR A 112 -8.79 6.54 -5.65
N VAL A 113 -7.99 6.01 -6.57
CA VAL A 113 -6.90 6.78 -7.20
C VAL A 113 -7.43 8.01 -7.94
N HIS A 114 -8.62 7.90 -8.52
CA HIS A 114 -9.32 8.96 -9.25
C HIS A 114 -9.68 10.19 -8.41
N LEU A 115 -9.59 10.12 -7.07
CA LEU A 115 -9.77 11.29 -6.20
C LEU A 115 -8.57 12.25 -6.23
N ARG A 116 -7.49 11.88 -6.95
CA ARG A 116 -6.25 12.66 -7.09
C ARG A 116 -5.84 12.99 -8.52
N ILE A 117 -6.59 12.52 -9.52
CA ILE A 117 -6.28 12.72 -10.95
C ILE A 117 -7.19 13.80 -11.52
#